data_AF-A0A1M7DNJ8-F1
#
_entry.id   AF-A0A1M7DNJ8-F1
#
_cell.length_a   1.000
_cell.length_b   1.000
_cell.length_c   1.000
_cell.angle_alpha   90.00
_cell.angle_beta   90.00
_cell.angle_gamma   90.00
#
_symmetry.space_group_name_H-M   'P 1'
#
loop_
_entity.id
_entity.type
_entity.pdbx_description
1 polymer ?
#
loop_
_entity_poly.entity_id
_entity_poly.type
_entity_poly.pdbx_seq_one_letter_code
_entity_poly.pdbx_strand_id
1 'polypeptide(L)'
;MNKGICIVTVAPVRAEGSDRAEIVTEILFGESADILEVNKNWTKIKMHYDGYEGWMDTKQLKPVTDEELANRKVTVVTEDFSSVLMNDGKTLLSMGSEVEFPVVASRRSHDVRESIALTAKEFLNVPYLWGGKSFFAVDCSGFTQLVYKIHGIKIPRDASQQAEVGEDLTFVEETKPGDLAFFENADGKIIHVGIMLENQKIIHASGKVRIDTLDSTGIFNEEMNKHTHKLRVLKSVI
;
A
#
# COMPACT_ATOMS: atom_id res chain seq x y z
N MET A 1 -0.53 14.83 -24.21
CA MET A 1 0.15 14.52 -22.93
C MET A 1 -0.43 13.21 -22.47
N ASN A 2 0.37 12.14 -22.52
CA ASN A 2 -0.10 10.78 -22.22
C ASN A 2 0.24 10.36 -20.79
N LYS A 3 0.56 11.33 -19.92
CA LYS A 3 0.98 11.11 -18.54
C LYS A 3 0.32 12.15 -17.64
N GLY A 4 0.16 11.79 -16.37
CA GLY A 4 -0.38 12.68 -15.36
C GLY A 4 0.21 12.45 -13.98
N ILE A 5 0.03 13.43 -13.11
CA ILE A 5 0.43 13.41 -11.70
C ILE A 5 -0.81 13.67 -10.86
N CYS A 6 -1.02 12.87 -9.81
CA CYS A 6 -2.10 13.08 -8.86
C CYS A 6 -1.85 14.37 -8.06
N ILE A 7 -2.85 15.25 -8.00
CA ILE A 7 -2.74 16.57 -7.34
C ILE A 7 -3.52 16.69 -6.03
N VAL A 8 -4.19 15.62 -5.61
CA VAL A 8 -4.91 15.54 -4.33
C VAL A 8 -4.20 14.56 -3.41
N THR A 9 -4.45 14.65 -2.10
CA THR A 9 -3.82 13.80 -1.08
C THR A 9 -3.96 12.31 -1.41
N VAL A 10 -5.19 11.90 -1.74
CA VAL A 10 -5.57 10.53 -2.09
C VAL A 10 -6.68 10.64 -3.14
N ALA A 11 -6.50 9.96 -4.27
CA ALA A 11 -7.55 9.79 -5.27
C ALA A 11 -7.94 8.32 -5.40
N PRO A 12 -9.23 7.97 -5.33
CA PRO A 12 -9.67 6.60 -5.55
C PRO A 12 -9.48 6.24 -7.03
N VAL A 13 -8.90 5.06 -7.25
CA VAL A 13 -8.83 4.42 -8.57
C VAL A 13 -9.83 3.28 -8.58
N ARG A 14 -10.76 3.30 -9.53
CA ARG A 14 -11.94 2.45 -9.58
C ARG A 14 -11.87 1.43 -10.72
N ALA A 15 -12.61 0.34 -10.59
CA ALA A 15 -12.73 -0.68 -11.62
C ALA A 15 -13.31 -0.14 -12.94
N GLU A 16 -14.21 0.84 -12.85
CA GLU A 16 -14.87 1.48 -14.00
C GLU A 16 -14.94 3.01 -13.81
N GLY A 17 -15.15 3.74 -14.91
CA GLY A 17 -15.36 5.19 -14.91
C GLY A 17 -16.74 5.59 -14.36
N SER A 18 -16.97 5.37 -13.06
CA SER A 18 -18.23 5.63 -12.39
C SER A 18 -18.04 5.77 -10.88
N ASP A 19 -18.74 6.72 -10.25
CA ASP A 19 -18.72 6.88 -8.78
C ASP A 19 -19.29 5.67 -8.04
N ARG A 20 -20.09 4.85 -8.74
CA ARG A 20 -20.69 3.61 -8.20
C ARG A 20 -19.75 2.41 -8.32
N ALA A 21 -18.66 2.53 -9.06
CA ALA A 21 -17.72 1.43 -9.26
C ALA A 21 -16.87 1.22 -8.01
N GLU A 22 -16.47 -0.01 -7.78
CA GLU A 22 -15.58 -0.41 -6.69
C GLU A 22 -14.24 0.33 -6.77
N ILE A 23 -13.71 0.73 -5.61
CA ILE A 23 -12.32 1.21 -5.49
C ILE A 23 -11.42 -0.02 -5.51
N VAL A 24 -10.47 -0.05 -6.45
CA VAL A 24 -9.52 -1.16 -6.63
C VAL A 24 -8.12 -0.80 -6.12
N THR A 25 -7.79 0.49 -6.09
CA THR A 25 -6.57 1.02 -5.45
C THR A 25 -6.73 2.52 -5.19
N GLU A 26 -5.71 3.16 -4.64
CA GLU A 26 -5.61 4.62 -4.56
C GLU A 26 -4.34 5.10 -5.25
N ILE A 27 -4.35 6.33 -5.76
CA ILE A 27 -3.16 7.06 -6.20
C ILE A 27 -2.94 8.26 -5.28
N LEU A 28 -1.75 8.34 -4.68
CA LEU A 28 -1.41 9.36 -3.68
C LEU A 28 -0.88 10.63 -4.34
N PHE A 29 -0.90 11.73 -3.60
CA PHE A 29 -0.35 13.00 -4.05
C PHE A 29 1.04 12.84 -4.64
N GLY A 30 1.22 13.38 -5.84
CA GLY A 30 2.48 13.36 -6.55
C GLY A 30 2.87 12.03 -7.19
N GLU A 31 2.15 10.93 -6.94
CA GLU A 31 2.33 9.71 -7.74
C GLU A 31 1.93 10.00 -9.20
N SER A 32 2.59 9.31 -10.13
CA SER A 32 2.42 9.51 -11.57
C SER A 32 1.90 8.26 -12.28
N ALA A 33 1.25 8.48 -13.42
CA ALA A 33 0.66 7.42 -14.22
C ALA A 33 0.65 7.77 -15.71
N ASP A 34 0.63 6.74 -16.56
CA ASP A 34 0.25 6.88 -17.96
C ASP A 34 -1.27 7.07 -18.06
N ILE A 35 -1.71 7.92 -18.99
CA ILE A 35 -3.10 8.14 -19.35
C ILE A 35 -3.42 7.23 -20.54
N LEU A 36 -4.28 6.24 -20.31
CA LEU A 36 -4.66 5.25 -21.33
C LEU A 36 -5.89 5.69 -22.12
N GLU A 37 -6.89 6.24 -21.42
CA GLU A 37 -8.16 6.67 -22.01
C GLU A 37 -8.73 7.84 -21.21
N VAL A 38 -9.40 8.76 -21.89
CA VAL A 38 -10.16 9.85 -21.26
C VAL A 38 -11.60 9.80 -21.77
N ASN A 39 -12.56 9.67 -20.86
CA ASN A 39 -13.98 9.66 -21.15
C ASN A 39 -14.71 10.63 -20.22
N LYS A 40 -15.03 11.82 -20.75
CA LYS A 40 -15.70 12.91 -20.02
C LYS A 40 -14.96 13.28 -18.74
N ASN A 41 -15.44 12.80 -17.59
CA ASN A 41 -14.95 13.11 -16.26
C ASN A 41 -14.03 12.00 -15.69
N TRP A 42 -13.81 10.94 -16.46
CA TRP A 42 -13.05 9.77 -16.03
C TRP A 42 -11.82 9.58 -16.90
N THR A 43 -10.69 9.33 -16.24
CA THR A 43 -9.44 9.00 -16.90
C THR A 43 -9.02 7.60 -16.50
N LYS A 44 -8.88 6.70 -17.47
CA LYS A 44 -8.24 5.41 -17.25
C LYS A 44 -6.72 5.61 -17.22
N ILE A 45 -6.10 5.17 -16.14
CA ILE A 45 -4.67 5.34 -15.90
C ILE A 45 -3.96 3.99 -15.75
N LYS A 46 -2.64 4.00 -15.93
CA LYS A 46 -1.73 2.95 -15.50
C LYS A 46 -0.64 3.54 -14.62
N MET A 47 -0.65 3.18 -13.34
CA MET A 47 0.27 3.77 -12.36
C MET A 47 1.72 3.38 -12.65
N HIS A 48 2.66 4.33 -12.61
CA HIS A 48 4.08 4.03 -12.84
C HIS A 48 4.69 3.23 -11.68
N TYR A 49 4.14 3.37 -10.46
CA TYR A 49 4.70 2.73 -9.28
C TYR A 49 4.61 1.21 -9.35
N ASP A 50 3.48 0.62 -9.71
CA ASP A 50 3.24 -0.83 -9.70
C ASP A 50 2.63 -1.38 -10.99
N GLY A 51 2.29 -0.52 -11.95
CA GLY A 51 1.65 -0.90 -13.21
C GLY A 51 0.15 -1.16 -13.08
N TYR A 52 -0.48 -0.87 -11.93
CA TYR A 52 -1.90 -1.10 -11.72
C TYR A 52 -2.76 -0.17 -12.58
N GLU A 53 -3.86 -0.70 -13.11
CA GLU A 53 -4.77 0.05 -13.98
C GLU A 53 -6.13 0.28 -13.31
N GLY A 54 -6.76 1.41 -13.64
CA GLY A 54 -8.12 1.71 -13.25
C GLY A 54 -8.53 3.12 -13.62
N TRP A 55 -9.69 3.55 -13.14
CA TRP A 55 -10.31 4.82 -13.50
C TRP A 55 -10.32 5.80 -12.34
N MET A 56 -9.89 7.04 -12.57
CA MET A 56 -9.97 8.11 -11.58
C MET A 56 -10.70 9.33 -12.14
N ASP A 57 -11.16 10.22 -11.25
CA ASP A 57 -11.76 11.49 -11.66
C ASP A 57 -10.69 12.37 -12.33
N THR A 58 -10.96 12.80 -13.57
CA THR A 58 -10.03 13.60 -14.37
C THR A 58 -9.58 14.89 -13.67
N LYS A 59 -10.41 15.49 -12.80
CA LYS A 59 -10.05 16.72 -12.07
C LYS A 59 -8.91 16.51 -11.06
N GLN A 60 -8.66 15.26 -10.65
CA GLN A 60 -7.64 14.92 -9.65
C GLN A 60 -6.28 14.60 -10.26
N LEU A 61 -6.17 14.64 -11.60
CA LEU A 61 -4.96 14.33 -12.35
C LEU A 61 -4.52 15.56 -13.15
N LYS A 62 -3.31 16.04 -12.91
CA LYS A 62 -2.69 17.08 -13.75
C LYS A 62 -1.93 16.42 -14.89
N PRO A 63 -2.29 16.65 -16.17
CA PRO A 63 -1.50 16.18 -17.31
C PRO A 63 -0.09 16.79 -17.30
N VAL A 64 0.91 15.99 -17.67
CA VAL A 64 2.31 16.40 -17.76
C VAL A 64 2.96 15.85 -19.02
N THR A 65 4.03 16.51 -19.45
CA THR A 65 4.91 16.05 -20.53
C THR A 65 5.92 15.01 -20.02
N ASP A 66 6.51 14.26 -20.95
CA ASP A 66 7.60 13.32 -20.63
C ASP A 66 8.82 14.03 -20.03
N GLU A 67 9.12 15.24 -20.52
CA GLU A 67 10.25 16.05 -20.04
C GLU A 67 10.03 16.53 -18.60
N GLU A 68 8.84 17.04 -18.27
CA GLU A 68 8.50 17.43 -16.91
C GLU A 68 8.63 16.26 -15.94
N LEU A 69 8.17 15.07 -16.33
CA LEU A 69 8.26 13.90 -15.48
C LEU A 69 9.69 13.37 -15.35
N ALA A 70 10.47 13.35 -16.43
CA ALA A 70 11.86 12.89 -16.42
C ALA A 70 12.77 13.76 -15.56
N ASN A 71 12.50 15.07 -15.48
CA ASN A 71 13.26 16.00 -14.66
C ASN A 71 12.85 16.01 -13.18
N ARG A 72 11.78 15.29 -12.84
CA ARG A 72 11.17 15.33 -11.52
C ARG A 72 11.99 14.53 -10.51
N LYS A 73 12.44 15.19 -9.44
CA LYS A 73 13.14 14.55 -8.31
C LYS A 73 12.20 14.51 -7.12
N VAL A 74 11.66 13.33 -6.84
CA VAL A 74 10.69 13.15 -5.76
C VAL A 74 11.31 12.54 -4.51
N THR A 75 10.80 12.96 -3.36
CA THR A 75 11.02 12.31 -2.06
C THR A 75 9.69 11.75 -1.57
N VAL A 76 9.71 10.55 -1.00
CA VAL A 76 8.53 9.92 -0.41
C VAL A 76 8.30 10.48 0.99
N VAL A 77 7.07 10.88 1.29
CA VAL A 77 6.63 11.27 2.65
C VAL A 77 6.64 10.05 3.56
N THR A 78 7.37 10.13 4.67
CA THR A 78 7.56 9.02 5.61
C THR A 78 6.86 9.20 6.94
N GLU A 79 6.37 10.40 7.21
CA GLU A 79 5.53 10.69 8.37
C GLU A 79 4.09 10.26 8.07
N ASP A 80 3.35 9.83 9.09
CA ASP A 80 1.93 9.46 9.01
C ASP A 80 1.10 10.49 8.23
N PHE A 81 1.27 11.75 8.66
CA PHE A 81 0.67 12.92 8.04
C PHE A 81 1.66 14.07 8.00
N SER A 82 1.75 14.74 6.84
CA SER A 82 2.50 15.98 6.68
C SER A 82 1.62 17.04 6.07
N SER A 83 1.85 18.31 6.38
CA SER A 83 1.08 19.40 5.76
C SER A 83 1.99 20.36 5.03
N VAL A 84 1.61 20.69 3.80
CA VAL A 84 2.41 21.48 2.87
C VAL A 84 1.60 22.66 2.37
N LEU A 85 2.24 23.82 2.24
CA LEU A 85 1.61 25.01 1.71
C LEU A 85 1.82 25.04 0.19
N MET A 86 0.73 24.93 -0.55
CA MET A 86 0.67 25.09 -2.00
C MET A 86 0.19 26.51 -2.33
N ASN A 87 0.26 26.90 -3.61
CA ASN A 87 -0.14 28.23 -4.06
C ASN A 87 -1.62 28.56 -3.79
N ASP A 88 -2.47 27.53 -3.74
CA ASP A 88 -3.91 27.60 -3.55
C ASP A 88 -4.36 27.25 -2.12
N GLY A 89 -3.42 26.93 -1.23
CA GLY A 89 -3.70 26.70 0.19
C GLY A 89 -2.92 25.55 0.80
N LYS A 90 -3.34 25.17 2.01
CA LYS A 90 -2.71 24.08 2.77
C LYS A 90 -3.24 22.74 2.30
N THR A 91 -2.34 21.84 1.90
CA THR A 91 -2.65 20.46 1.55
C THR A 91 -2.12 19.52 2.63
N LEU A 92 -2.94 18.56 3.05
CA LEU A 92 -2.51 17.45 3.90
C LEU A 92 -1.96 16.35 3.00
N LEU A 93 -0.88 15.71 3.39
CA LEU A 93 -0.24 14.60 2.71
C LEU A 93 -0.28 13.38 3.61
N SER A 94 -0.49 12.22 3.02
CA SER A 94 -0.38 10.93 3.70
C SER A 94 1.01 10.33 3.45
N MET A 95 1.50 9.52 4.40
CA MET A 95 2.62 8.61 4.17
C MET A 95 2.54 7.96 2.78
N GLY A 96 3.67 7.88 2.07
CA GLY A 96 3.77 7.34 0.71
C GLY A 96 3.54 8.35 -0.42
N SER A 97 3.08 9.57 -0.12
CA SER A 97 2.97 10.67 -1.09
C SER A 97 4.35 11.08 -1.62
N GLU A 98 4.42 11.59 -2.85
CA GLU A 98 5.66 11.99 -3.53
C GLU A 98 5.73 13.51 -3.71
N VAL A 99 6.81 14.13 -3.22
CA VAL A 99 6.98 15.59 -3.24
C VAL A 99 8.34 15.99 -3.82
N GLU A 100 8.41 17.17 -4.44
CA GLU A 100 9.63 17.69 -5.10
C GLU A 100 10.51 18.56 -4.19
N PHE A 101 10.21 18.56 -2.90
CA PHE A 101 11.00 19.25 -1.87
C PHE A 101 11.43 18.25 -0.81
N PRO A 102 12.55 18.52 -0.11
CA PRO A 102 12.98 17.67 0.99
C PRO A 102 11.91 17.59 2.07
N VAL A 103 11.57 16.37 2.47
CA VAL A 103 10.80 16.10 3.70
C VAL A 103 11.76 15.64 4.78
N VAL A 104 11.46 15.97 6.03
CA VAL A 104 12.21 15.42 7.16
C VAL A 104 12.01 13.91 7.12
N ALA A 105 13.08 13.16 6.89
CA ALA A 105 13.04 11.71 6.97
C ALA A 105 12.83 11.32 8.43
N SER A 106 11.86 10.44 8.70
CA SER A 106 11.73 9.82 10.00
C SER A 106 13.03 9.06 10.35
N ARG A 107 13.38 8.97 11.64
CA ARG A 107 14.53 8.18 12.07
C ARG A 107 14.24 6.71 11.81
N ARG A 108 14.90 6.13 10.81
CA ARG A 108 14.83 4.70 10.50
C ARG A 108 15.88 3.93 11.27
N SER A 109 15.58 2.70 11.66
CA SER A 109 16.61 1.79 12.15
C SER A 109 17.63 1.54 11.03
N HIS A 110 18.88 1.24 11.41
CA HIS A 110 19.88 0.74 10.45
C HIS A 110 19.51 -0.66 9.94
N ASP A 111 18.73 -1.42 10.70
CA ASP A 111 18.16 -2.69 10.27
C ASP A 111 16.82 -2.45 9.55
N VAL A 112 16.75 -2.85 8.28
CA VAL A 112 15.56 -2.69 7.44
C VAL A 112 14.36 -3.48 7.95
N ARG A 113 14.56 -4.67 8.53
CA ARG A 113 13.50 -5.54 9.04
C ARG A 113 12.89 -4.95 10.31
N GLU A 114 13.74 -4.46 11.20
CA GLU A 114 13.29 -3.72 12.38
C GLU A 114 12.52 -2.46 11.98
N SER A 115 13.05 -1.69 11.02
CA SER A 115 12.40 -0.47 10.52
C SER A 115 11.02 -0.75 9.93
N ILE A 116 10.88 -1.82 9.12
CA ILE A 116 9.58 -2.26 8.58
C ILE A 116 8.60 -2.61 9.68
N ALA A 117 9.04 -3.37 10.69
CA ALA A 117 8.19 -3.76 11.81
C ALA A 117 7.75 -2.55 12.67
N LEU A 118 8.62 -1.56 12.85
CA LEU A 118 8.29 -0.32 13.56
C LEU A 118 7.26 0.51 12.79
N THR A 119 7.48 0.75 11.49
CA THR A 119 6.49 1.43 10.65
C THR A 119 5.17 0.70 10.61
N ALA A 120 5.18 -0.63 10.45
CA ALA A 120 3.95 -1.41 10.42
C ALA A 120 3.11 -1.17 11.69
N LYS A 121 3.75 -1.03 12.85
CA LYS A 121 3.08 -0.74 14.13
C LYS A 121 2.49 0.67 14.22
N GLU A 122 3.00 1.65 13.47
CA GLU A 122 2.41 3.01 13.38
C GLU A 122 0.99 2.96 12.82
N PHE A 123 0.69 1.98 11.96
CA PHE A 123 -0.65 1.78 11.41
C PHE A 123 -1.66 1.17 12.38
N LEU A 124 -1.27 0.77 13.61
CA LEU A 124 -2.20 0.15 14.55
C LEU A 124 -3.48 0.99 14.71
N ASN A 125 -4.63 0.33 14.50
CA ASN A 125 -5.97 0.92 14.48
C ASN A 125 -6.36 1.75 13.25
N VAL A 126 -5.49 1.94 12.25
CA VAL A 126 -5.89 2.49 10.95
C VAL A 126 -7.03 1.61 10.39
N PRO A 127 -8.16 2.21 9.96
CA PRO A 127 -9.34 1.45 9.57
C PRO A 127 -9.09 0.66 8.27
N TYR A 128 -9.80 -0.46 8.16
CA TYR A 128 -9.83 -1.21 6.91
C TYR A 128 -10.73 -0.50 5.89
N LEU A 129 -10.22 -0.29 4.68
CA LEU A 129 -10.98 0.17 3.53
C LEU A 129 -10.56 -0.66 2.32
N TRP A 130 -11.50 -1.37 1.70
CA TRP A 130 -11.24 -2.09 0.45
C TRP A 130 -10.72 -1.14 -0.64
N GLY A 131 -9.59 -1.49 -1.27
CA GLY A 131 -8.89 -0.63 -2.23
C GLY A 131 -7.99 0.42 -1.59
N GLY A 132 -8.05 0.61 -0.26
CA GLY A 132 -7.30 1.64 0.47
C GLY A 132 -5.78 1.41 0.43
N LYS A 133 -5.03 2.49 0.21
CA LYS A 133 -3.56 2.50 0.08
C LYS A 133 -2.99 3.84 0.62
N SER A 134 -3.50 4.29 1.77
CA SER A 134 -3.04 5.51 2.45
C SER A 134 -3.08 5.35 3.97
N PHE A 135 -2.42 6.24 4.71
CA PHE A 135 -2.49 6.24 6.18
C PHE A 135 -3.89 6.57 6.73
N PHE A 136 -4.81 7.07 5.90
CA PHE A 136 -6.21 7.28 6.30
C PHE A 136 -6.97 5.98 6.44
N ALA A 137 -6.75 5.03 5.53
CA ALA A 137 -7.34 3.70 5.53
C ALA A 137 -6.60 2.79 4.54
N VAL A 138 -6.53 1.51 4.86
CA VAL A 138 -5.81 0.50 4.07
C VAL A 138 -6.63 -0.76 3.90
N ASP A 139 -6.46 -1.49 2.81
CA ASP A 139 -6.74 -2.93 2.80
C ASP A 139 -5.49 -3.74 3.15
N CYS A 140 -5.59 -5.07 3.11
CA CYS A 140 -4.51 -5.96 3.53
C CYS A 140 -3.25 -5.79 2.69
N SER A 141 -3.36 -5.74 1.37
CA SER A 141 -2.21 -5.63 0.47
C SER A 141 -1.77 -4.18 0.20
N GLY A 142 -2.68 -3.21 0.32
CA GLY A 142 -2.36 -1.78 0.31
C GLY A 142 -1.56 -1.38 1.55
N PHE A 143 -1.87 -1.98 2.70
CA PHE A 143 -1.08 -1.84 3.93
C PHE A 143 0.36 -2.32 3.74
N THR A 144 0.54 -3.56 3.28
CA THR A 144 1.89 -4.10 3.05
C THR A 144 2.63 -3.29 2.00
N GLN A 145 1.99 -2.96 0.88
CA GLN A 145 2.61 -2.19 -0.19
C GLN A 145 3.09 -0.82 0.30
N LEU A 146 2.31 -0.14 1.14
CA LEU A 146 2.67 1.19 1.66
C LEU A 146 3.86 1.13 2.63
N VAL A 147 3.86 0.17 3.57
CA VAL A 147 4.98 -0.05 4.51
C VAL A 147 6.27 -0.34 3.75
N TYR A 148 6.20 -1.18 2.71
CA TYR A 148 7.34 -1.52 1.87
C TYR A 148 7.80 -0.35 0.98
N LYS A 149 6.86 0.39 0.40
CA LYS A 149 7.12 1.58 -0.43
C LYS A 149 7.98 2.59 0.32
N ILE A 150 7.66 2.90 1.56
CA ILE A 150 8.44 3.89 2.31
C ILE A 150 9.86 3.42 2.60
N HIS A 151 10.09 2.09 2.66
CA HIS A 151 11.41 1.48 2.81
C HIS A 151 12.15 1.31 1.47
N GLY A 152 11.60 1.84 0.37
CA GLY A 152 12.22 1.75 -0.94
C GLY A 152 12.10 0.38 -1.60
N ILE A 153 11.27 -0.51 -1.06
CA ILE A 153 11.06 -1.85 -1.59
C ILE A 153 9.73 -1.85 -2.34
N LYS A 154 9.78 -2.20 -3.62
CA LYS A 154 8.61 -2.22 -4.49
C LYS A 154 8.00 -3.60 -4.53
N ILE A 155 6.71 -3.69 -4.18
CA ILE A 155 5.91 -4.91 -4.30
C ILE A 155 4.60 -4.64 -5.05
N PRO A 156 3.97 -5.66 -5.67
CA PRO A 156 2.68 -5.53 -6.36
C PRO A 156 1.54 -5.05 -5.45
N ARG A 157 0.42 -4.63 -6.04
CA ARG A 157 -0.75 -4.09 -5.31
C ARG A 157 -1.61 -5.18 -4.67
N ASP A 158 -1.82 -6.29 -5.37
CA ASP A 158 -2.73 -7.35 -4.93
C ASP A 158 -1.99 -8.42 -4.12
N ALA A 159 -2.65 -8.95 -3.08
CA ALA A 159 -2.08 -10.00 -2.23
C ALA A 159 -1.65 -11.24 -3.03
N SER A 160 -2.41 -11.60 -4.08
CA SER A 160 -2.10 -12.73 -4.96
C SER A 160 -0.78 -12.51 -5.71
N GLN A 161 -0.54 -11.31 -6.23
CA GLN A 161 0.70 -10.95 -6.93
C GLN A 161 1.87 -10.76 -5.97
N GLN A 162 1.62 -10.23 -4.77
CA GLN A 162 2.63 -10.15 -3.72
C GLN A 162 3.13 -11.54 -3.29
N ALA A 163 2.27 -12.55 -3.33
CA ALA A 163 2.63 -13.94 -3.05
C ALA A 163 3.51 -14.59 -4.14
N GLU A 164 3.74 -13.91 -5.27
CA GLU A 164 4.57 -14.41 -6.38
C GLU A 164 6.01 -13.85 -6.35
N VAL A 165 6.30 -12.90 -5.47
CA VAL A 165 7.63 -12.27 -5.34
C VAL A 165 8.36 -12.74 -4.07
N GLY A 166 9.69 -12.63 -4.08
CA GLY A 166 10.53 -13.04 -2.96
C GLY A 166 10.79 -14.55 -2.89
N GLU A 167 11.41 -14.97 -1.80
CA GLU A 167 11.79 -16.36 -1.52
C GLU A 167 10.74 -17.06 -0.65
N ASP A 168 10.43 -18.33 -0.95
CA ASP A 168 9.53 -19.14 -0.12
C ASP A 168 10.18 -19.52 1.21
N LEU A 169 9.42 -19.39 2.31
CA LEU A 169 9.78 -19.93 3.62
C LEU A 169 8.93 -21.15 3.92
N THR A 170 9.51 -22.14 4.61
CA THR A 170 8.84 -23.42 4.84
C THR A 170 8.04 -23.41 6.13
N PHE A 171 8.63 -22.84 7.19
CA PHE A 171 8.09 -22.93 8.54
C PHE A 171 7.83 -21.54 9.14
N VAL A 172 6.80 -21.43 9.98
CA VAL A 172 6.45 -20.18 10.67
C VAL A 172 7.57 -19.75 11.62
N GLU A 173 8.28 -20.70 12.20
CA GLU A 173 9.40 -20.50 13.12
C GLU A 173 10.64 -19.91 12.45
N GLU A 174 10.75 -20.02 11.12
CA GLU A 174 11.83 -19.41 10.32
C GLU A 174 11.56 -17.94 10.00
N THR A 175 10.32 -17.48 10.18
CA THR A 175 9.94 -16.11 9.84
C THR A 175 10.65 -15.10 10.73
N LYS A 176 10.99 -13.98 10.11
CA LYS A 176 11.61 -12.82 10.75
C LYS A 176 10.69 -11.61 10.60
N PRO A 177 10.88 -10.57 11.42
CA PRO A 177 10.23 -9.29 11.20
C PRO A 177 10.36 -8.83 9.75
N GLY A 178 9.25 -8.35 9.20
CA GLY A 178 9.16 -7.93 7.81
C GLY A 178 8.65 -9.00 6.86
N ASP A 179 8.90 -10.31 7.08
CA ASP A 179 8.42 -11.35 6.15
C ASP A 179 6.90 -11.28 5.94
N LEU A 180 6.40 -11.77 4.81
CA LEU A 180 4.97 -11.73 4.47
C LEU A 180 4.33 -13.10 4.63
N ALA A 181 3.17 -13.14 5.27
CA ALA A 181 2.33 -14.33 5.33
C ALA A 181 1.06 -14.13 4.51
N PHE A 182 0.71 -15.11 3.70
CA PHE A 182 -0.43 -15.07 2.78
C PHE A 182 -1.43 -16.16 3.09
N PHE A 183 -2.72 -15.84 2.91
CA PHE A 183 -3.81 -16.68 3.35
C PHE A 183 -4.82 -16.92 2.23
N GLU A 184 -5.36 -18.13 2.21
CA GLU A 184 -6.26 -18.59 1.16
C GLU A 184 -7.73 -18.62 1.58
N ASN A 185 -8.60 -18.55 0.57
CA ASN A 185 -10.03 -18.87 0.71
C ASN A 185 -10.27 -20.39 0.56
N ALA A 186 -11.54 -20.80 0.58
CA ALA A 186 -11.93 -22.21 0.42
C ALA A 186 -11.53 -22.83 -0.94
N ASP A 187 -11.32 -22.00 -1.97
CA ASP A 187 -10.91 -22.42 -3.31
C ASP A 187 -9.38 -22.45 -3.49
N GLY A 188 -8.62 -22.18 -2.42
CA GLY A 188 -7.15 -22.13 -2.46
C GLY A 188 -6.57 -20.86 -3.08
N LYS A 189 -7.38 -19.81 -3.27
CA LYS A 189 -6.93 -18.51 -3.81
C LYS A 189 -6.45 -17.61 -2.68
N ILE A 190 -5.32 -16.94 -2.87
CA ILE A 190 -4.82 -15.92 -1.94
C ILE A 190 -5.80 -14.74 -1.89
N ILE A 191 -6.30 -14.43 -0.69
CA ILE A 191 -7.26 -13.35 -0.44
C ILE A 191 -6.80 -12.37 0.63
N HIS A 192 -5.70 -12.67 1.33
CA HIS A 192 -5.24 -11.87 2.46
C HIS A 192 -3.73 -11.97 2.64
N VAL A 193 -3.13 -10.92 3.21
CA VAL A 193 -1.71 -10.82 3.52
C VAL A 193 -1.49 -10.08 4.85
N GLY A 194 -0.41 -10.40 5.56
CA GLY A 194 0.07 -9.66 6.72
C GLY A 194 1.60 -9.66 6.82
N ILE A 195 2.14 -8.76 7.65
CA ILE A 195 3.57 -8.62 7.91
C ILE A 195 3.92 -9.35 9.21
N MET A 196 4.91 -10.21 9.15
CA MET A 196 5.46 -10.92 10.30
C MET A 196 6.19 -9.96 11.23
N LEU A 197 5.98 -10.18 12.52
CA LEU A 197 6.68 -9.55 13.62
C LEU A 197 7.46 -10.63 14.39
N GLU A 198 8.14 -10.24 15.46
CA GLU A 198 8.77 -11.20 16.38
C GLU A 198 7.74 -12.08 17.10
N ASN A 199 8.21 -13.21 17.63
CA ASN A 199 7.43 -14.10 18.49
C ASN A 199 6.13 -14.61 17.84
N GLN A 200 6.17 -14.91 16.54
CA GLN A 200 5.04 -15.44 15.77
C GLN A 200 3.81 -14.54 15.84
N LYS A 201 4.02 -13.23 16.00
CA LYS A 201 2.98 -12.23 15.85
C LYS A 201 2.93 -11.77 14.40
N ILE A 202 1.73 -11.40 13.97
CA ILE A 202 1.48 -10.88 12.63
C ILE A 202 0.66 -9.61 12.74
N ILE A 203 1.06 -8.57 12.01
CA ILE A 203 0.28 -7.34 11.86
C ILE A 203 -0.39 -7.33 10.49
N HIS A 204 -1.70 -7.09 10.46
CA HIS A 204 -2.51 -7.16 9.25
C HIS A 204 -3.75 -6.25 9.35
N ALA A 205 -4.30 -5.87 8.20
CA ALA A 205 -5.53 -5.07 8.13
C ALA A 205 -6.76 -5.98 8.00
N SER A 206 -7.53 -6.14 9.07
CA SER A 206 -8.78 -6.92 9.10
C SER A 206 -9.81 -6.21 9.97
N GLY A 207 -10.72 -5.46 9.34
CA GLY A 207 -11.61 -4.48 10.01
C GLY A 207 -10.87 -3.20 10.43
N LYS A 208 -9.67 -3.36 10.99
CA LYS A 208 -8.64 -2.35 11.19
C LYS A 208 -7.27 -3.03 11.18
N VAL A 209 -6.20 -2.26 11.10
CA VAL A 209 -4.85 -2.80 11.34
C VAL A 209 -4.75 -3.23 12.80
N ARG A 210 -4.36 -4.49 13.00
CA ARG A 210 -4.29 -5.17 14.29
C ARG A 210 -3.15 -6.17 14.31
N ILE A 211 -2.76 -6.58 15.52
CA ILE A 211 -1.78 -7.64 15.75
C ILE A 211 -2.50 -8.86 16.32
N ASP A 212 -2.31 -10.01 15.69
CA ASP A 212 -2.81 -11.31 16.14
C ASP A 212 -1.64 -12.32 16.18
N THR A 213 -1.90 -13.55 16.62
CA THR A 213 -0.91 -14.63 16.65
C THR A 213 -1.00 -15.44 15.34
N LEU A 214 0.14 -15.86 14.81
CA LEU A 214 0.24 -16.79 13.69
C LEU A 214 0.72 -18.16 14.19
N ASP A 215 0.04 -19.21 13.77
CA ASP A 215 0.53 -20.59 13.88
C ASP A 215 0.50 -21.29 12.51
N SER A 216 0.83 -22.58 12.47
CA SER A 216 0.86 -23.38 11.24
C SER A 216 -0.51 -23.54 10.56
N THR A 217 -1.61 -23.26 11.27
CA THR A 217 -2.97 -23.25 10.70
C THR A 217 -3.29 -21.89 10.08
N GLY A 218 -2.89 -20.81 10.77
CA GLY A 218 -2.99 -19.43 10.27
C GLY A 218 -3.22 -18.42 11.38
N ILE A 219 -3.94 -17.34 11.08
CA ILE A 219 -4.12 -16.24 12.05
C ILE A 219 -5.12 -16.66 13.12
N PHE A 220 -4.66 -16.78 14.38
CA PHE A 220 -5.49 -16.97 15.55
C PHE A 220 -5.82 -15.61 16.18
N ASN A 221 -7.12 -15.30 16.19
CA ASN A 221 -7.63 -14.07 16.78
C ASN A 221 -8.07 -14.34 18.22
N GLU A 222 -7.34 -13.76 19.19
CA GLU A 222 -7.57 -14.00 20.62
C GLU A 222 -8.92 -13.44 21.10
N GLU A 223 -9.36 -12.30 20.57
CA GLU A 223 -10.63 -11.67 20.94
C GLU A 223 -11.84 -12.53 20.53
N MET A 224 -11.77 -13.16 19.36
CA MET A 224 -12.81 -14.03 18.84
C MET A 224 -12.63 -15.50 19.24
N ASN A 225 -11.49 -15.84 19.84
CA ASN A 225 -11.08 -17.20 20.20
C ASN A 225 -11.21 -18.20 19.04
N LYS A 226 -10.73 -17.82 17.84
CA LYS A 226 -10.79 -18.67 16.64
C LYS A 226 -9.72 -18.31 15.61
N HIS A 227 -9.40 -19.26 14.72
CA HIS A 227 -8.68 -18.97 13.48
C HIS A 227 -9.58 -18.19 12.51
N THR A 228 -9.01 -17.15 11.91
CA THR A 228 -9.72 -16.23 11.00
C THR A 228 -9.27 -16.36 9.55
N HIS A 229 -8.00 -16.71 9.34
CA HIS A 229 -7.38 -16.82 8.02
C HIS A 229 -6.53 -18.08 7.96
N LYS A 230 -6.62 -18.84 6.87
CA LYS A 230 -5.89 -20.10 6.67
C LYS A 230 -4.57 -19.86 5.96
N LEU A 231 -3.45 -20.19 6.60
CA LEU A 231 -2.11 -19.95 6.06
C LEU A 231 -1.90 -20.75 4.77
N ARG A 232 -1.29 -20.11 3.77
CA ARG A 232 -0.99 -20.72 2.47
C ARG A 232 0.47 -20.67 2.10
N VAL A 233 1.10 -19.50 2.18
CA VAL A 233 2.51 -19.33 1.81
C VAL A 233 3.14 -18.23 2.65
N LEU A 234 4.43 -18.38 2.91
CA LEU A 234 5.28 -17.41 3.60
C LEU A 234 6.36 -16.95 2.62
N LYS A 235 6.61 -15.64 2.55
CA LYS A 235 7.62 -15.05 1.67
C LYS A 235 8.57 -14.14 2.41
N SER A 236 9.85 -14.20 2.04
CA SER A 236 10.82 -13.15 2.36
C SER A 236 11.11 -12.31 1.12
N VAL A 237 10.88 -10.99 1.22
CA VAL A 237 11.05 -10.02 0.11
C VAL A 237 12.15 -8.99 0.41
N ILE A 238 12.99 -9.26 1.42
CA ILE A 238 14.05 -8.40 1.94
C ILE A 238 15.35 -9.17 2.06
#